data_AF-A0A1H2TIQ0-F1
#
_entry.id   AF-A0A1H2TIQ0-F1
#
_cell.length_a   1.000
_cell.length_b   1.000
_cell.length_c   1.000
_cell.angle_alpha   90.00
_cell.angle_beta   90.00
_cell.angle_gamma   90.00
#
_symmetry.space_group_name_H-M   'P 1'
#
loop_
_entity.id
_entity.type
_entity.pdbx_description
1 polymer ?
#
loop_
_entity_poly.entity_id
_entity_poly.type
_entity_poly.pdbx_seq_one_letter_code
_entity_poly.pdbx_strand_id
1 'polypeptide(L)'
;MKQAVVAMLCAGMISSMAVSEIHGADTQNFDYTGNYSAVLKNKNASNKTYTSKTSDQNTALANNGTVTLDSVKLIKTGSDNDGDVTNFYGVNSNVLAVGSSAKAYIKNSAIVSNSTGTNGVFATNKGTVYLNNSTIKTVTGDNARGLDATYGGTIIANKMTISTEGAHSATLATDRGGGTISVTNSKLSTKGSGSPLIYSTGTIEVDHVSGTSSTSQIAGMEGKNVILINNSKLTSTSDQTSGSDPVKNGVIIYQSTSGDADTSSSKVAHFQAVDSTLSSSITSGSMFYLTNTSANVILKNTSLNFNSNKVNLLQVEGNNANSWGTAGSNGASVNFTMINQKATGNISVDTISSANVYVTSSSTYKGKTSITTNSVNTNKTDAPITMNVDKTSTWVVTGNSTLANLNVEDGAKIVDTDGKTVTIKVNGVTKVQGTSSYVINVTGTYSTTVKLTSNNNLKTATSREDFDQYFNTTTTYGTNSGSQGSSISTSGISIPTDTNKNYSSSNTSSSTNTPYMIIGALLLSLMVYIINIFVFRK
;
A
#
# COMPACT_ATOMS: atom_id res chain seq x y z
N MET A 1 37.20 66.43 3.75
CA MET A 1 36.03 67.17 3.23
C MET A 1 35.06 66.15 2.66
N LYS A 2 33.80 66.20 3.14
CA LYS A 2 32.53 65.83 2.49
C LYS A 2 32.54 64.91 1.25
N GLN A 3 31.64 63.90 1.31
CA GLN A 3 30.63 63.52 0.29
C GLN A 3 31.17 63.11 -1.12
N ALA A 4 30.65 62.15 -1.88
CA ALA A 4 29.36 61.46 -1.93
C ALA A 4 29.47 60.30 -2.95
N VAL A 5 28.62 59.28 -2.76
CA VAL A 5 27.87 58.51 -3.79
C VAL A 5 28.65 57.91 -4.96
N VAL A 6 28.69 56.56 -5.05
CA VAL A 6 28.17 55.80 -6.21
C VAL A 6 27.78 54.40 -5.74
N ALA A 7 26.51 54.06 -5.93
CA ALA A 7 26.01 52.70 -5.97
C ALA A 7 26.44 52.03 -7.29
N MET A 8 27.17 50.92 -7.24
CA MET A 8 27.12 49.85 -8.24
C MET A 8 27.99 48.68 -7.80
N LEU A 9 27.53 47.47 -8.16
CA LEU A 9 28.18 46.17 -7.99
C LEU A 9 27.95 45.44 -6.64
N CYS A 10 26.66 45.28 -6.31
CA CYS A 10 26.15 43.95 -5.95
C CYS A 10 26.00 43.13 -7.24
N ALA A 11 27.03 42.39 -7.64
CA ALA A 11 26.91 41.26 -8.56
C ALA A 11 28.23 40.49 -8.55
N GLY A 12 28.17 39.22 -8.15
CA GLY A 12 29.27 38.29 -8.33
C GLY A 12 29.89 37.84 -7.02
N MET A 13 29.21 36.93 -6.32
CA MET A 13 29.76 35.64 -5.87
C MET A 13 28.70 34.95 -5.01
N ILE A 14 27.64 34.45 -5.67
CA ILE A 14 26.85 33.35 -5.12
C ILE A 14 27.68 32.11 -5.39
N SER A 15 28.39 31.63 -4.36
CA SER A 15 28.93 30.28 -4.36
C SER A 15 27.77 29.30 -4.31
N SER A 16 27.53 28.62 -5.43
CA SER A 16 26.62 27.49 -5.54
C SER A 16 27.14 26.34 -4.65
N MET A 17 26.76 26.35 -3.38
CA MET A 17 26.69 25.11 -2.61
C MET A 17 25.44 24.40 -3.07
N ALA A 18 25.61 23.51 -4.05
CA ALA A 18 24.61 22.50 -4.35
C ALA A 18 24.44 21.64 -3.10
N VAL A 19 23.45 21.98 -2.27
CA VAL A 19 22.80 20.99 -1.42
C VAL A 19 22.20 20.00 -2.41
N SER A 20 22.79 18.81 -2.52
CA SER A 20 22.11 17.70 -3.17
C SER A 20 20.94 17.33 -2.26
N GLU A 21 19.82 18.02 -2.41
CA GLU A 21 18.54 17.45 -2.09
C GLU A 21 18.41 16.20 -2.96
N ILE A 22 18.75 15.04 -2.41
CA ILE A 22 18.32 13.76 -2.96
C ILE A 22 16.83 13.63 -2.59
N HIS A 23 16.01 14.47 -3.23
CA HIS A 23 14.62 14.13 -3.45
C HIS A 23 14.62 13.11 -4.58
N GLY A 24 14.11 11.90 -4.33
CA GLY A 24 13.80 10.96 -5.41
C GLY A 24 13.02 11.71 -6.49
N ALA A 25 13.44 11.61 -7.75
CA ALA A 25 12.92 12.44 -8.82
C ALA A 25 11.38 12.44 -8.82
N ASP A 26 10.80 13.60 -8.53
CA ASP A 26 9.36 13.86 -8.51
C ASP A 26 8.80 13.69 -9.93
N THR A 27 8.50 12.45 -10.30
CA THR A 27 8.11 12.05 -11.66
C THR A 27 6.72 11.46 -11.61
N GLN A 28 5.74 12.23 -11.13
CA GLN A 28 4.33 11.90 -11.34
C GLN A 28 3.91 11.98 -12.82
N ASN A 29 4.78 12.51 -13.68
CA ASN A 29 4.60 12.58 -15.12
C ASN A 29 5.39 11.48 -15.82
N PHE A 30 4.79 10.92 -16.88
CA PHE A 30 5.45 9.93 -17.73
C PHE A 30 6.61 10.58 -18.50
N ASP A 31 7.81 10.05 -18.35
CA ASP A 31 9.08 10.63 -18.84
C ASP A 31 9.96 9.63 -19.60
N TYR A 32 9.46 8.42 -19.89
CA TYR A 32 10.23 7.40 -20.60
C TYR A 32 10.54 7.80 -22.04
N THR A 33 11.84 7.83 -22.38
CA THR A 33 12.35 8.18 -23.72
C THR A 33 12.91 6.98 -24.49
N GLY A 34 12.90 5.78 -23.90
CA GLY A 34 13.38 4.56 -24.54
C GLY A 34 12.39 3.97 -25.56
N ASN A 35 12.77 2.83 -26.14
CA ASN A 35 12.00 2.17 -27.20
C ASN A 35 11.24 0.94 -26.69
N TYR A 36 9.98 0.82 -27.10
CA TYR A 36 9.18 -0.38 -26.84
C TYR A 36 9.26 -1.39 -27.98
N SER A 37 9.65 -2.62 -27.64
CA SER A 37 9.70 -3.76 -28.56
C SER A 37 8.82 -4.93 -28.08
N ALA A 38 8.35 -5.74 -29.02
CA ALA A 38 7.61 -6.97 -28.72
C ALA A 38 7.62 -7.99 -29.86
N VAL A 39 7.36 -9.25 -29.53
CA VAL A 39 7.11 -10.31 -30.53
C VAL A 39 5.82 -10.03 -31.31
N LEU A 40 4.76 -9.62 -30.62
CA LEU A 40 3.50 -9.20 -31.22
C LEU A 40 3.23 -7.72 -30.90
N LYS A 41 3.18 -6.85 -31.92
CA LYS A 41 2.90 -5.41 -31.75
C LYS A 41 1.66 -5.00 -32.54
N ASN A 42 0.68 -4.40 -31.86
CA ASN A 42 -0.57 -3.87 -32.42
C ASN A 42 -1.29 -4.85 -33.38
N LYS A 43 -1.42 -6.12 -32.97
CA LYS A 43 -1.94 -7.21 -33.80
C LYS A 43 -2.91 -8.10 -33.02
N ASN A 44 -3.77 -8.78 -33.76
CA ASN A 44 -4.68 -9.77 -33.20
C ASN A 44 -4.05 -11.18 -33.28
N ALA A 45 -4.28 -12.00 -32.26
CA ALA A 45 -3.82 -13.38 -32.24
C ALA A 45 -4.80 -14.30 -31.50
N SER A 46 -4.90 -15.54 -31.97
CA SER A 46 -5.74 -16.56 -31.33
C SER A 46 -5.14 -17.95 -31.44
N ASN A 47 -5.38 -18.81 -30.45
CA ASN A 47 -5.04 -20.25 -30.48
C ASN A 47 -3.54 -20.54 -30.76
N LYS A 48 -2.64 -19.69 -30.27
CA LYS A 48 -1.20 -19.76 -30.54
C LYS A 48 -0.37 -19.53 -29.29
N THR A 49 0.87 -20.02 -29.33
CA THR A 49 1.89 -19.75 -28.31
C THR A 49 2.88 -18.71 -28.84
N TYR A 50 3.22 -17.73 -28.01
CA TYR A 50 4.25 -16.72 -28.28
C TYR A 50 5.25 -16.72 -27.13
N THR A 51 6.54 -16.68 -27.47
CA THR A 51 7.62 -16.71 -26.49
C THR A 51 8.59 -15.55 -26.75
N SER A 52 8.91 -14.79 -25.72
CA SER A 52 10.04 -13.86 -25.73
C SER A 52 11.12 -14.32 -24.74
N LYS A 53 12.34 -14.49 -25.23
CA LYS A 53 13.54 -14.79 -24.41
C LYS A 53 14.48 -13.59 -24.31
N THR A 54 14.24 -12.57 -25.11
CA THR A 54 15.07 -11.36 -25.19
C THR A 54 14.76 -10.49 -23.98
N SER A 55 15.81 -9.89 -23.39
CA SER A 55 15.65 -8.87 -22.36
C SER A 55 14.93 -7.64 -22.91
N ASP A 56 14.11 -6.99 -22.08
CA ASP A 56 13.37 -5.76 -22.40
C ASP A 56 12.55 -5.82 -23.72
N GLN A 57 12.09 -7.04 -24.07
CA GLN A 57 11.21 -7.28 -25.21
C GLN A 57 9.93 -7.97 -24.76
N ASN A 58 8.81 -7.26 -24.84
CA ASN A 58 7.52 -7.79 -24.45
C ASN A 58 7.09 -8.97 -25.32
N THR A 59 6.24 -9.85 -24.80
CA THR A 59 5.63 -10.88 -25.67
C THR A 59 4.55 -10.25 -26.57
N ALA A 60 3.72 -9.36 -26.02
CA ALA A 60 2.70 -8.61 -26.74
C ALA A 60 2.69 -7.12 -26.32
N LEU A 61 2.46 -6.23 -27.28
CA LEU A 61 2.50 -4.78 -27.09
C LEU A 61 1.37 -4.09 -27.86
N ALA A 62 0.54 -3.35 -27.12
CA ALA A 62 -0.29 -2.28 -27.64
C ALA A 62 0.44 -0.94 -27.41
N ASN A 63 0.97 -0.31 -28.46
CA ASN A 63 1.63 0.99 -28.38
C ASN A 63 0.88 1.98 -29.26
N ASN A 64 0.12 2.89 -28.61
CA ASN A 64 -0.87 3.78 -29.24
C ASN A 64 -1.71 3.06 -30.32
N GLY A 65 -2.10 1.83 -30.04
CA GLY A 65 -2.83 0.95 -30.95
C GLY A 65 -3.43 -0.22 -30.20
N THR A 66 -3.93 -1.22 -30.92
CA THR A 66 -4.71 -2.30 -30.31
C THR A 66 -4.05 -3.67 -30.46
N VAL A 67 -4.09 -4.46 -29.39
CA VAL A 67 -3.79 -5.91 -29.41
C VAL A 67 -5.00 -6.68 -28.90
N THR A 68 -5.42 -7.71 -29.62
CA THR A 68 -6.52 -8.60 -29.19
C THR A 68 -6.04 -10.05 -29.15
N LEU A 69 -6.17 -10.68 -28.00
CA LEU A 69 -5.64 -12.00 -27.68
C LEU A 69 -6.74 -12.93 -27.19
N ASP A 70 -6.96 -14.04 -27.89
CA ASP A 70 -7.99 -15.03 -27.53
C ASP A 70 -7.41 -16.45 -27.53
N SER A 71 -7.51 -17.15 -26.40
CA SER A 71 -6.97 -18.51 -26.28
C SER A 71 -5.48 -18.60 -26.66
N VAL A 72 -4.68 -17.60 -26.30
CA VAL A 72 -3.24 -17.61 -26.53
C VAL A 72 -2.47 -18.06 -25.29
N LYS A 73 -1.24 -18.52 -25.51
CA LYS A 73 -0.25 -18.78 -24.47
C LYS A 73 0.93 -17.82 -24.65
N LEU A 74 1.18 -16.95 -23.68
CA LEU A 74 2.31 -16.03 -23.68
C LEU A 74 3.36 -16.49 -22.68
N ILE A 75 4.63 -16.55 -23.09
CA ILE A 75 5.74 -16.98 -22.26
C ILE A 75 6.86 -15.94 -22.35
N LYS A 76 7.33 -15.45 -21.21
CA LYS A 76 8.47 -14.54 -21.13
C LYS A 76 9.52 -15.10 -20.18
N THR A 77 10.76 -15.23 -20.65
CA THR A 77 11.87 -15.84 -19.86
C THR A 77 13.16 -15.04 -19.86
N GLY A 78 13.23 -13.92 -20.59
CA GLY A 78 14.39 -13.02 -20.51
C GLY A 78 14.24 -12.08 -19.31
N SER A 79 15.25 -12.01 -18.43
CA SER A 79 15.29 -11.00 -17.37
C SER A 79 15.40 -9.60 -17.94
N ASP A 80 15.00 -8.61 -17.15
CA ASP A 80 15.28 -7.21 -17.41
C ASP A 80 16.79 -6.91 -17.32
N ASN A 81 17.19 -5.76 -17.86
CA ASN A 81 18.52 -5.20 -17.63
C ASN A 81 18.52 -4.09 -16.57
N ASP A 82 17.35 -3.59 -16.21
CA ASP A 82 17.13 -2.46 -15.31
C ASP A 82 15.78 -2.63 -14.59
N GLY A 83 15.83 -2.76 -13.27
CA GLY A 83 14.65 -3.00 -12.43
C GLY A 83 13.67 -1.82 -12.43
N ASP A 84 14.16 -0.58 -12.47
CA ASP A 84 13.31 0.61 -12.40
C ASP A 84 12.55 0.79 -13.72
N VAL A 85 13.24 0.62 -14.84
CA VAL A 85 12.62 0.77 -16.15
C VAL A 85 11.48 -0.24 -16.34
N THR A 86 11.66 -1.45 -15.82
CA THR A 86 10.65 -2.49 -15.81
C THR A 86 9.49 -2.16 -14.89
N ASN A 87 9.77 -1.75 -13.66
CA ASN A 87 8.77 -1.47 -12.63
C ASN A 87 7.87 -0.28 -12.99
N PHE A 88 8.39 0.71 -13.70
CA PHE A 88 7.64 1.94 -13.98
C PHE A 88 7.10 2.03 -15.42
N TYR A 89 7.78 1.43 -16.40
CA TYR A 89 7.42 1.59 -17.82
C TYR A 89 7.03 0.28 -18.52
N GLY A 90 7.13 -0.86 -17.83
CA GLY A 90 6.61 -2.14 -18.30
C GLY A 90 7.37 -2.77 -19.46
N VAL A 91 8.62 -2.34 -19.74
CA VAL A 91 9.40 -2.76 -20.92
C VAL A 91 9.66 -4.27 -21.01
N ASN A 92 9.62 -4.97 -19.88
CA ASN A 92 9.91 -6.40 -19.77
C ASN A 92 8.67 -7.21 -19.36
N SER A 93 7.51 -6.92 -19.93
CA SER A 93 6.24 -7.58 -19.57
C SER A 93 5.83 -8.67 -20.56
N ASN A 94 4.95 -9.58 -20.16
CA ASN A 94 4.28 -10.44 -21.14
C ASN A 94 3.35 -9.61 -22.04
N VAL A 95 2.48 -8.79 -21.46
CA VAL A 95 1.64 -7.83 -22.20
C VAL A 95 1.87 -6.42 -21.68
N LEU A 96 2.10 -5.48 -22.60
CA LEU A 96 2.16 -4.05 -22.30
C LEU A 96 1.15 -3.27 -23.14
N ALA A 97 0.35 -2.40 -22.51
CA ALA A 97 -0.38 -1.33 -23.18
C ALA A 97 0.19 0.03 -22.78
N VAL A 98 0.67 0.80 -23.76
CA VAL A 98 1.33 2.10 -23.54
C VAL A 98 0.80 3.20 -24.46
N GLY A 99 0.41 4.31 -23.86
CA GLY A 99 -0.12 5.49 -24.55
C GLY A 99 -1.64 5.58 -24.48
N SER A 100 -2.18 6.78 -24.53
CA SER A 100 -3.62 7.05 -24.31
C SER A 100 -4.56 6.37 -25.31
N SER A 101 -4.06 6.01 -26.50
CA SER A 101 -4.82 5.28 -27.51
C SER A 101 -4.59 3.76 -27.47
N ALA A 102 -3.74 3.26 -26.56
CA ALA A 102 -3.42 1.85 -26.48
C ALA A 102 -4.52 1.05 -25.79
N LYS A 103 -4.97 -0.03 -26.45
CA LYS A 103 -5.96 -0.97 -25.93
C LYS A 103 -5.45 -2.40 -26.06
N ALA A 104 -5.48 -3.18 -24.98
CA ALA A 104 -5.24 -4.62 -25.02
C ALA A 104 -6.47 -5.38 -24.53
N TYR A 105 -6.98 -6.30 -25.35
CA TYR A 105 -8.13 -7.14 -25.02
C TYR A 105 -7.68 -8.58 -24.94
N ILE A 106 -7.88 -9.24 -23.80
CA ILE A 106 -7.34 -10.58 -23.54
C ILE A 106 -8.46 -11.46 -22.99
N LYS A 107 -8.68 -12.63 -23.60
CA LYS A 107 -9.57 -13.64 -23.04
C LYS A 107 -9.07 -15.07 -23.20
N ASN A 108 -9.52 -15.95 -22.32
CA ASN A 108 -9.25 -17.39 -22.37
C ASN A 108 -7.77 -17.77 -22.46
N SER A 109 -6.86 -16.93 -21.97
CA SER A 109 -5.44 -17.00 -22.26
C SER A 109 -4.60 -17.38 -21.05
N ALA A 110 -3.43 -17.97 -21.30
CA ALA A 110 -2.45 -18.34 -20.27
C ALA A 110 -1.18 -17.50 -20.42
N ILE A 111 -0.79 -16.78 -19.38
CA ILE A 111 0.36 -15.86 -19.37
C ILE A 111 1.35 -16.35 -18.33
N VAL A 112 2.60 -16.56 -18.73
CA VAL A 112 3.66 -17.11 -17.86
C VAL A 112 4.92 -16.26 -17.95
N SER A 113 5.36 -15.75 -16.80
CA SER A 113 6.62 -15.05 -16.63
C SER A 113 7.59 -15.92 -15.82
N ASN A 114 8.80 -16.13 -16.32
CA ASN A 114 9.83 -16.94 -15.66
C ASN A 114 11.19 -16.25 -15.77
N SER A 115 11.29 -15.09 -15.14
CA SER A 115 12.48 -14.25 -15.08
C SER A 115 12.26 -13.07 -14.13
N THR A 116 13.35 -12.53 -13.57
CA THR A 116 13.35 -11.28 -12.79
C THR A 116 12.75 -10.13 -13.58
N GLY A 117 12.03 -9.24 -12.89
CA GLY A 117 11.49 -8.04 -13.51
C GLY A 117 10.52 -8.36 -14.64
N THR A 118 9.68 -9.38 -14.51
CA THR A 118 8.83 -9.82 -15.62
C THR A 118 7.36 -9.81 -15.24
N ASN A 119 6.74 -8.64 -15.42
CA ASN A 119 5.33 -8.44 -15.15
C ASN A 119 4.45 -9.30 -16.08
N GLY A 120 3.35 -9.82 -15.55
CA GLY A 120 2.38 -10.55 -16.36
C GLY A 120 1.70 -9.63 -17.37
N VAL A 121 1.06 -8.58 -16.87
CA VAL A 121 0.32 -7.62 -17.69
C VAL A 121 0.52 -6.22 -17.12
N PHE A 122 0.86 -5.28 -18.00
CA PHE A 122 1.23 -3.93 -17.64
C PHE A 122 0.44 -2.90 -18.44
N ALA A 123 -0.03 -1.84 -17.78
CA ALA A 123 -0.66 -0.69 -18.41
C ALA A 123 0.02 0.61 -17.97
N THR A 124 0.45 1.44 -18.92
CA THR A 124 1.16 2.68 -18.60
C THR A 124 0.82 3.82 -19.55
N ASN A 125 1.14 5.05 -19.13
CA ASN A 125 0.89 6.27 -19.91
C ASN A 125 -0.54 6.32 -20.46
N LYS A 126 -1.53 6.11 -19.58
CA LYS A 126 -2.97 6.06 -19.91
C LYS A 126 -3.40 4.90 -20.83
N GLY A 127 -2.56 3.90 -21.07
CA GLY A 127 -2.93 2.68 -21.78
C GLY A 127 -4.02 1.88 -21.02
N THR A 128 -4.86 1.13 -21.74
CA THR A 128 -5.93 0.32 -21.13
C THR A 128 -5.80 -1.15 -21.48
N VAL A 129 -5.98 -2.04 -20.50
CA VAL A 129 -6.06 -3.49 -20.68
C VAL A 129 -7.36 -4.04 -20.11
N TYR A 130 -8.08 -4.84 -20.90
CA TYR A 130 -9.25 -5.61 -20.46
C TYR A 130 -8.95 -7.11 -20.51
N LEU A 131 -9.14 -7.81 -19.38
CA LEU A 131 -8.88 -9.25 -19.28
C LEU A 131 -10.10 -10.02 -18.79
N ASN A 132 -10.45 -11.11 -19.47
CA ASN A 132 -11.55 -11.97 -19.02
C ASN A 132 -11.15 -13.45 -19.08
N ASN A 133 -11.44 -14.19 -18.01
CA ASN A 133 -11.23 -15.64 -17.96
C ASN A 133 -9.82 -16.07 -18.38
N SER A 134 -8.77 -15.59 -17.68
CA SER A 134 -7.38 -15.84 -18.06
C SER A 134 -6.51 -16.12 -16.83
N THR A 135 -5.35 -16.75 -17.03
CA THR A 135 -4.42 -17.08 -15.94
C THR A 135 -3.10 -16.34 -16.10
N ILE A 136 -2.56 -15.84 -14.99
CA ILE A 136 -1.22 -15.24 -14.94
C ILE A 136 -0.40 -16.00 -13.90
N LYS A 137 0.78 -16.47 -14.29
CA LYS A 137 1.74 -17.10 -13.40
C LYS A 137 3.11 -16.45 -13.54
N THR A 138 3.59 -15.80 -12.48
CA THR A 138 5.00 -15.38 -12.38
C THR A 138 5.70 -16.35 -11.43
N VAL A 139 6.58 -17.21 -11.98
CA VAL A 139 7.12 -18.39 -11.27
C VAL A 139 8.45 -18.12 -10.57
N THR A 140 9.23 -17.16 -11.05
CA THR A 140 10.57 -16.86 -10.55
C THR A 140 10.90 -15.39 -10.77
N GLY A 141 11.80 -14.87 -9.94
CA GLY A 141 12.33 -13.52 -10.07
C GLY A 141 11.62 -12.50 -9.19
N ASP A 142 12.41 -11.66 -8.53
CA ASP A 142 11.89 -10.49 -7.82
C ASP A 142 11.32 -9.48 -8.83
N ASN A 143 10.44 -8.59 -8.37
CA ASN A 143 9.82 -7.54 -9.19
C ASN A 143 8.98 -8.07 -10.37
N ALA A 144 8.29 -9.20 -10.20
CA ALA A 144 7.47 -9.84 -11.23
C ALA A 144 5.98 -9.86 -10.84
N ARG A 145 5.31 -8.71 -11.00
CA ARG A 145 3.91 -8.51 -10.58
C ARG A 145 2.94 -9.18 -11.56
N GLY A 146 1.74 -9.49 -11.05
CA GLY A 146 0.68 -10.10 -11.85
C GLY A 146 0.07 -9.10 -12.84
N LEU A 147 -0.68 -8.14 -12.30
CA LEU A 147 -1.19 -6.96 -12.99
C LEU A 147 -0.51 -5.73 -12.41
N ASP A 148 0.00 -4.85 -13.27
CA ASP A 148 0.67 -3.62 -12.85
C ASP A 148 0.21 -2.42 -13.69
N ALA A 149 -0.06 -1.29 -13.05
CA ALA A 149 -0.49 -0.07 -13.72
C ALA A 149 0.21 1.17 -13.16
N THR A 150 0.76 1.97 -14.06
CA THR A 150 1.55 3.19 -13.74
C THR A 150 1.11 4.35 -14.62
N TYR A 151 1.45 5.58 -14.25
CA TYR A 151 1.20 6.79 -15.05
C TYR A 151 -0.21 6.88 -15.65
N GLY A 152 -1.22 6.60 -14.82
CA GLY A 152 -2.63 6.65 -15.22
C GLY A 152 -3.09 5.48 -16.12
N GLY A 153 -2.30 4.42 -16.24
CA GLY A 153 -2.71 3.17 -16.89
C GLY A 153 -3.94 2.54 -16.23
N THR A 154 -4.75 1.81 -17.01
CA THR A 154 -5.99 1.19 -16.53
C THR A 154 -6.04 -0.30 -16.87
N ILE A 155 -6.32 -1.14 -15.89
CA ILE A 155 -6.55 -2.58 -16.08
C ILE A 155 -7.90 -2.97 -15.47
N ILE A 156 -8.81 -3.48 -16.30
CA ILE A 156 -10.10 -4.02 -15.85
C ILE A 156 -10.13 -5.51 -16.14
N ALA A 157 -10.27 -6.34 -15.11
CA ALA A 157 -10.15 -7.79 -15.22
C ALA A 157 -11.32 -8.54 -14.55
N ASN A 158 -11.66 -9.72 -15.07
CA ASN A 158 -12.71 -10.59 -14.54
C ASN A 158 -12.30 -12.06 -14.68
N LYS A 159 -12.70 -12.90 -13.73
CA LYS A 159 -12.46 -14.36 -13.78
C LYS A 159 -10.99 -14.73 -13.94
N MET A 160 -10.12 -14.04 -13.21
CA MET A 160 -8.67 -14.27 -13.26
C MET A 160 -8.22 -15.31 -12.25
N THR A 161 -7.20 -16.08 -12.59
CA THR A 161 -6.35 -16.80 -11.62
C THR A 161 -4.94 -16.26 -11.72
N ILE A 162 -4.45 -15.60 -10.68
CA ILE A 162 -3.15 -14.94 -10.68
C ILE A 162 -2.31 -15.50 -9.54
N SER A 163 -1.12 -15.99 -9.85
CA SER A 163 -0.14 -16.44 -8.86
C SER A 163 1.22 -15.84 -9.14
N THR A 164 1.83 -15.24 -8.12
CA THR A 164 3.16 -14.63 -8.22
C THR A 164 4.10 -15.17 -7.15
N GLU A 165 5.38 -15.27 -7.52
CA GLU A 165 6.49 -15.66 -6.64
C GLU A 165 7.63 -14.63 -6.74
N GLY A 166 8.51 -14.59 -5.73
CA GLY A 166 9.62 -13.63 -5.64
C GLY A 166 9.28 -12.38 -4.83
N ALA A 167 10.29 -11.66 -4.36
CA ALA A 167 10.11 -10.43 -3.60
C ALA A 167 9.58 -9.30 -4.49
N HIS A 168 8.82 -8.37 -3.91
CA HIS A 168 8.22 -7.22 -4.62
C HIS A 168 7.31 -7.60 -5.82
N SER A 169 6.70 -8.78 -5.75
CA SER A 169 5.87 -9.39 -6.82
C SER A 169 4.41 -9.50 -6.38
N ALA A 170 3.72 -8.38 -6.11
CA ALA A 170 2.30 -8.40 -5.76
C ALA A 170 1.42 -8.95 -6.91
N THR A 171 0.27 -9.55 -6.59
CA THR A 171 -0.68 -9.97 -7.65
C THR A 171 -1.28 -8.78 -8.37
N LEU A 172 -1.66 -7.74 -7.61
CA LEU A 172 -2.20 -6.48 -8.11
C LEU A 172 -1.30 -5.36 -7.60
N ALA A 173 -0.69 -4.62 -8.51
CA ALA A 173 0.21 -3.53 -8.20
C ALA A 173 -0.22 -2.26 -8.94
N THR A 174 -0.09 -1.12 -8.29
CA THR A 174 0.02 0.16 -8.99
C THR A 174 1.29 0.81 -8.51
N ASP A 175 2.00 1.46 -9.42
CA ASP A 175 3.26 2.15 -9.14
C ASP A 175 3.22 3.60 -9.65
N ARG A 176 4.37 4.28 -9.59
CA ARG A 176 4.62 5.67 -9.98
C ARG A 176 3.64 6.30 -10.99
N GLY A 177 3.13 7.48 -10.66
CA GLY A 177 2.10 8.15 -11.47
C GLY A 177 0.70 7.55 -11.29
N GLY A 178 0.56 6.59 -10.37
CA GLY A 178 -0.68 5.89 -10.06
C GLY A 178 -1.23 5.10 -11.25
N GLY A 179 -2.50 4.74 -11.17
CA GLY A 179 -3.16 3.90 -12.17
C GLY A 179 -4.47 3.38 -11.60
N THR A 180 -5.17 2.55 -12.36
CA THR A 180 -6.42 1.94 -11.91
C THR A 180 -6.43 0.46 -12.26
N ILE A 181 -6.64 -0.38 -11.26
CA ILE A 181 -6.85 -1.82 -11.44
C ILE A 181 -8.18 -2.19 -10.80
N SER A 182 -9.11 -2.76 -11.57
CA SER A 182 -10.40 -3.23 -11.06
C SER A 182 -10.58 -4.72 -11.41
N VAL A 183 -10.68 -5.60 -10.42
CA VAL A 183 -10.71 -7.06 -10.60
C VAL A 183 -11.95 -7.69 -9.97
N THR A 184 -12.69 -8.46 -10.76
CA THR A 184 -13.91 -9.15 -10.31
C THR A 184 -13.79 -10.66 -10.40
N ASN A 185 -14.49 -11.40 -9.54
CA ASN A 185 -14.67 -12.85 -9.63
C ASN A 185 -13.35 -13.63 -9.78
N SER A 186 -12.32 -13.32 -9.01
CA SER A 186 -10.96 -13.82 -9.27
C SER A 186 -10.32 -14.53 -8.08
N LYS A 187 -9.24 -15.28 -8.35
CA LYS A 187 -8.42 -15.97 -7.36
C LYS A 187 -6.97 -15.50 -7.44
N LEU A 188 -6.41 -15.07 -6.31
CA LEU A 188 -5.08 -14.48 -6.21
C LEU A 188 -4.19 -15.25 -5.23
N SER A 189 -2.89 -15.35 -5.50
CA SER A 189 -1.93 -15.87 -4.53
C SER A 189 -0.54 -15.28 -4.70
N THR A 190 0.11 -14.92 -3.61
CA THR A 190 1.51 -14.43 -3.63
C THR A 190 2.42 -15.22 -2.70
N LYS A 191 3.69 -15.31 -3.10
CA LYS A 191 4.78 -15.86 -2.29
C LYS A 191 6.08 -15.08 -2.50
N GLY A 192 6.38 -14.20 -1.56
CA GLY A 192 7.61 -13.41 -1.49
C GLY A 192 7.51 -12.31 -0.45
N SER A 193 8.65 -11.80 0.00
CA SER A 193 8.69 -10.60 0.87
C SER A 193 8.27 -9.36 0.07
N GLY A 194 7.67 -8.36 0.71
CA GLY A 194 7.19 -7.14 0.04
C GLY A 194 6.16 -7.40 -1.06
N SER A 195 5.44 -8.52 -1.01
CA SER A 195 4.53 -9.00 -2.07
C SER A 195 3.12 -9.23 -1.53
N PRO A 196 2.41 -8.20 -1.05
CA PRO A 196 1.02 -8.35 -0.62
C PRO A 196 0.14 -8.78 -1.80
N LEU A 197 -1.10 -9.18 -1.53
CA LEU A 197 -2.05 -9.44 -2.63
C LEU A 197 -2.32 -8.14 -3.42
N ILE A 198 -2.43 -7.03 -2.71
CA ILE A 198 -2.70 -5.70 -3.25
C ILE A 198 -1.61 -4.74 -2.79
N TYR A 199 -0.87 -4.15 -3.72
CA TYR A 199 0.09 -3.07 -3.47
C TYR A 199 -0.34 -1.82 -4.24
N SER A 200 -0.65 -0.73 -3.54
CA SER A 200 -1.30 0.44 -4.17
C SER A 200 -0.51 1.73 -4.01
N THR A 201 -0.09 2.31 -5.14
CA THR A 201 0.27 3.74 -5.30
C THR A 201 -0.72 4.47 -6.25
N GLY A 202 -1.82 3.80 -6.63
CA GLY A 202 -2.93 4.31 -7.40
C GLY A 202 -4.28 3.83 -6.84
N THR A 203 -5.21 3.43 -7.72
CA THR A 203 -6.51 2.86 -7.34
C THR A 203 -6.55 1.36 -7.63
N ILE A 204 -6.84 0.55 -6.62
CA ILE A 204 -7.08 -0.89 -6.78
C ILE A 204 -8.43 -1.28 -6.18
N GLU A 205 -9.25 -1.96 -6.96
CA GLU A 205 -10.59 -2.37 -6.61
C GLU A 205 -10.73 -3.89 -6.82
N VAL A 206 -11.23 -4.58 -5.81
CA VAL A 206 -11.53 -6.01 -5.90
C VAL A 206 -12.97 -6.29 -5.46
N ASP A 207 -13.70 -7.08 -6.23
CA ASP A 207 -15.05 -7.54 -5.91
C ASP A 207 -15.22 -9.03 -6.19
N HIS A 208 -15.75 -9.77 -5.22
CA HIS A 208 -15.87 -11.23 -5.30
C HIS A 208 -14.53 -11.94 -5.55
N VAL A 209 -13.46 -11.50 -4.89
CA VAL A 209 -12.10 -12.04 -5.03
C VAL A 209 -11.73 -12.89 -3.82
N SER A 210 -11.12 -14.06 -4.06
CA SER A 210 -10.43 -14.82 -3.02
C SER A 210 -8.92 -14.74 -3.19
N GLY A 211 -8.17 -14.72 -2.09
CA GLY A 211 -6.71 -14.81 -2.22
C GLY A 211 -5.93 -15.03 -0.95
N THR A 212 -4.69 -15.49 -1.12
CA THR A 212 -3.76 -15.78 -0.04
C THR A 212 -2.37 -15.23 -0.32
N SER A 213 -1.86 -14.34 0.53
CA SER A 213 -0.43 -14.04 0.61
C SER A 213 0.22 -14.94 1.65
N SER A 214 1.27 -15.67 1.25
CA SER A 214 1.92 -16.63 2.14
C SER A 214 2.99 -16.03 3.05
N THR A 215 3.60 -14.92 2.64
CA THR A 215 4.78 -14.31 3.29
C THR A 215 4.66 -12.79 3.47
N SER A 216 3.57 -12.17 2.99
CA SER A 216 3.33 -10.73 3.07
C SER A 216 1.93 -10.42 3.60
N GLN A 217 1.60 -9.13 3.65
CA GLN A 217 0.33 -8.57 4.07
C GLN A 217 -0.81 -8.95 3.13
N ILE A 218 -2.05 -8.67 3.54
CA ILE A 218 -3.19 -8.66 2.62
C ILE A 218 -3.02 -7.50 1.63
N ALA A 219 -2.75 -6.31 2.15
CA ALA A 219 -2.63 -5.10 1.36
C ALA A 219 -1.59 -4.13 1.92
N GLY A 220 -0.86 -3.46 1.02
CA GLY A 220 -0.04 -2.29 1.31
C GLY A 220 -0.51 -1.11 0.46
N MET A 221 -0.67 0.06 1.06
CA MET A 221 -1.06 1.28 0.36
C MET A 221 -0.08 2.39 0.72
N GLU A 222 0.56 2.93 -0.30
CA GLU A 222 1.47 4.05 -0.16
C GLU A 222 0.80 5.34 -0.64
N GLY A 223 1.04 6.45 0.05
CA GLY A 223 0.52 7.79 -0.26
C GLY A 223 -0.99 7.90 -0.23
N LYS A 224 -1.53 8.89 -0.96
CA LYS A 224 -2.95 9.28 -0.88
C LYS A 224 -3.85 8.52 -1.86
N ASN A 225 -3.75 7.19 -1.80
CA ASN A 225 -4.27 6.26 -2.80
C ASN A 225 -5.54 5.51 -2.38
N VAL A 226 -6.08 4.64 -3.24
CA VAL A 226 -7.40 4.02 -3.03
C VAL A 226 -7.33 2.50 -3.13
N ILE A 227 -7.82 1.81 -2.10
CA ILE A 227 -8.09 0.36 -2.14
C ILE A 227 -9.55 0.14 -1.74
N LEU A 228 -10.32 -0.47 -2.63
CA LEU A 228 -11.71 -0.87 -2.37
C LEU A 228 -11.82 -2.40 -2.43
N ILE A 229 -12.24 -3.02 -1.34
CA ILE A 229 -12.45 -4.47 -1.21
C ILE A 229 -13.94 -4.73 -0.95
N ASN A 230 -14.56 -5.52 -1.81
CA ASN A 230 -15.98 -5.84 -1.70
C ASN A 230 -16.25 -7.34 -1.92
N ASN A 231 -17.22 -7.94 -1.22
CA ASN A 231 -17.60 -9.35 -1.34
C ASN A 231 -16.42 -10.35 -1.38
N SER A 232 -15.29 -10.04 -0.74
CA SER A 232 -14.01 -10.71 -0.99
C SER A 232 -13.49 -11.43 0.25
N LYS A 233 -12.69 -12.49 0.05
CA LYS A 233 -12.03 -13.24 1.11
C LYS A 233 -10.52 -13.24 0.90
N LEU A 234 -9.83 -12.36 1.63
CA LEU A 234 -8.38 -12.18 1.49
C LEU A 234 -7.67 -12.61 2.78
N THR A 235 -6.58 -13.36 2.63
CA THR A 235 -5.84 -13.94 3.74
C THR A 235 -4.35 -13.63 3.62
N SER A 236 -3.72 -13.28 4.73
CA SER A 236 -2.28 -13.38 4.93
C SER A 236 -1.99 -14.50 5.92
N THR A 237 -1.13 -15.44 5.55
CA THR A 237 -0.64 -16.50 6.46
C THR A 237 0.73 -16.17 7.05
N SER A 238 1.24 -14.96 6.81
CA SER A 238 2.53 -14.53 7.35
C SER A 238 2.40 -14.19 8.84
N ASP A 239 3.41 -14.59 9.62
CA ASP A 239 3.64 -14.12 10.99
C ASP A 239 5.00 -13.42 11.10
N GLN A 240 5.41 -12.70 10.05
CA GLN A 240 6.65 -11.95 9.99
C GLN A 240 6.38 -10.52 9.52
N THR A 241 7.33 -9.62 9.77
CA THR A 241 7.40 -8.38 8.97
C THR A 241 7.70 -8.75 7.53
N SER A 242 7.21 -7.96 6.59
CA SER A 242 7.44 -8.19 5.17
C SER A 242 7.84 -6.89 4.48
N GLY A 243 8.76 -6.99 3.52
CA GLY A 243 9.41 -5.83 2.93
C GLY A 243 10.15 -5.01 3.98
N SER A 244 9.94 -3.71 3.97
CA SER A 244 10.55 -2.77 4.91
C SER A 244 9.64 -2.43 6.10
N ASP A 245 8.56 -3.18 6.32
CA ASP A 245 7.57 -2.85 7.33
C ASP A 245 8.14 -2.84 8.76
N PRO A 246 7.82 -1.81 9.56
CA PRO A 246 8.35 -1.69 10.92
C PRO A 246 7.70 -2.66 11.91
N VAL A 247 6.48 -3.13 11.61
CA VAL A 247 5.71 -4.03 12.47
C VAL A 247 5.01 -5.10 11.64
N LYS A 248 4.73 -6.26 12.24
CA LYS A 248 3.86 -7.26 11.63
C LYS A 248 2.47 -6.66 11.44
N ASN A 249 1.90 -6.79 10.24
CA ASN A 249 0.59 -6.23 9.98
C ASN A 249 -0.22 -6.99 8.93
N GLY A 250 -1.55 -6.84 9.02
CA GLY A 250 -2.49 -7.37 8.04
C GLY A 250 -2.66 -6.43 6.84
N VAL A 251 -2.73 -5.13 7.12
CA VAL A 251 -2.81 -4.02 6.17
C VAL A 251 -1.91 -2.89 6.67
N ILE A 252 -1.10 -2.33 5.76
CA ILE A 252 -0.29 -1.14 6.01
C ILE A 252 -0.73 0.02 5.11
N ILE A 253 -0.86 1.22 5.68
CA ILE A 253 -1.10 2.46 4.95
C ILE A 253 -0.06 3.49 5.37
N TYR A 254 0.79 3.89 4.45
CA TYR A 254 1.99 4.67 4.76
C TYR A 254 2.33 5.68 3.66
N GLN A 255 3.36 6.49 3.89
CA GLN A 255 4.02 7.27 2.84
C GLN A 255 5.52 7.05 2.98
N SER A 256 6.20 6.64 1.90
CA SER A 256 7.66 6.54 1.88
C SER A 256 8.31 7.82 1.35
N THR A 257 9.64 7.81 1.25
CA THR A 257 10.47 8.85 0.63
C THR A 257 10.81 8.58 -0.83
N SER A 258 10.20 7.56 -1.46
CA SER A 258 10.52 7.18 -2.85
C SER A 258 10.07 8.21 -3.89
N GLY A 259 8.97 8.91 -3.62
CA GLY A 259 8.34 9.85 -4.56
C GLY A 259 7.34 9.20 -5.52
N ASP A 260 7.12 7.89 -5.43
CA ASP A 260 6.26 7.17 -6.39
C ASP A 260 4.76 7.47 -6.20
N ALA A 261 4.33 7.64 -4.94
CA ALA A 261 2.94 7.87 -4.59
C ALA A 261 2.60 9.37 -4.50
N ASP A 262 1.33 9.71 -4.80
CA ASP A 262 0.81 11.07 -4.66
C ASP A 262 0.89 11.54 -3.20
N THR A 263 1.56 12.68 -2.99
CA THR A 263 1.77 13.33 -1.69
C THR A 263 0.92 14.58 -1.49
N SER A 264 0.03 14.91 -2.44
CA SER A 264 -0.78 16.13 -2.41
C SER A 264 -1.56 16.24 -1.11
N SER A 265 -1.32 17.32 -0.36
CA SER A 265 -1.98 17.61 0.91
C SER A 265 -3.50 17.77 0.80
N SER A 266 -4.02 17.98 -0.42
CA SER A 266 -5.46 18.03 -0.71
C SER A 266 -6.15 16.67 -0.74
N LYS A 267 -5.37 15.58 -0.76
CA LYS A 267 -5.85 14.20 -0.84
C LYS A 267 -5.56 13.42 0.43
N VAL A 268 -6.36 12.39 0.66
CA VAL A 268 -6.20 11.43 1.76
C VAL A 268 -6.25 10.03 1.18
N ALA A 269 -5.51 9.10 1.79
CA ALA A 269 -5.61 7.68 1.47
C ALA A 269 -7.02 7.17 1.78
N HIS A 270 -7.53 6.22 1.01
CA HIS A 270 -8.86 5.63 1.20
C HIS A 270 -8.78 4.12 1.11
N PHE A 271 -8.87 3.47 2.27
CA PHE A 271 -9.04 2.02 2.34
C PHE A 271 -10.48 1.70 2.73
N GLN A 272 -11.11 0.80 2.00
CA GLN A 272 -12.48 0.36 2.26
C GLN A 272 -12.59 -1.15 2.16
N ALA A 273 -13.25 -1.77 3.14
CA ALA A 273 -13.68 -3.17 3.07
C ALA A 273 -15.18 -3.28 3.38
N VAL A 274 -15.94 -3.89 2.46
CA VAL A 274 -17.40 -4.03 2.52
C VAL A 274 -17.78 -5.49 2.27
N ASP A 275 -18.67 -6.04 3.09
CA ASP A 275 -19.24 -7.39 2.91
C ASP A 275 -18.16 -8.48 2.68
N SER A 276 -17.02 -8.32 3.34
CA SER A 276 -15.78 -9.08 3.05
C SER A 276 -15.26 -9.84 4.26
N THR A 277 -14.24 -10.65 4.06
CA THR A 277 -13.47 -11.32 5.12
C THR A 277 -11.99 -11.06 4.92
N LEU A 278 -11.35 -10.45 5.92
CA LEU A 278 -9.91 -10.23 5.95
C LEU A 278 -9.31 -11.07 7.09
N SER A 279 -8.36 -11.96 6.76
CA SER A 279 -7.76 -12.88 7.73
C SER A 279 -6.25 -12.72 7.80
N SER A 280 -5.68 -12.65 9.00
CA SER A 280 -4.24 -12.56 9.20
C SER A 280 -3.77 -13.51 10.30
N SER A 281 -2.68 -14.23 10.04
CA SER A 281 -2.05 -15.16 10.98
C SER A 281 -1.05 -14.51 11.93
N ILE A 282 -0.83 -13.19 11.85
CA ILE A 282 0.11 -12.48 12.72
C ILE A 282 -0.23 -12.70 14.21
N THR A 283 0.82 -12.83 15.02
CA THR A 283 0.71 -13.10 16.47
C THR A 283 1.06 -11.88 17.34
N SER A 284 1.51 -10.79 16.71
CA SER A 284 1.75 -9.48 17.31
C SER A 284 1.59 -8.37 16.26
N GLY A 285 1.75 -7.10 16.64
CA GLY A 285 1.60 -5.96 15.74
C GLY A 285 0.14 -5.53 15.58
N SER A 286 -0.31 -5.22 14.36
CA SER A 286 -1.67 -4.70 14.14
C SER A 286 -2.34 -5.20 12.87
N MET A 287 -3.66 -5.39 12.90
CA MET A 287 -4.44 -5.64 11.68
C MET A 287 -4.36 -4.46 10.72
N PHE A 288 -4.45 -3.22 11.23
CA PHE A 288 -4.28 -1.98 10.46
C PHE A 288 -3.17 -1.14 11.07
N TYR A 289 -2.04 -1.04 10.37
CA TYR A 289 -0.92 -0.21 10.76
C TYR A 289 -0.82 1.03 9.87
N LEU A 290 -0.70 2.22 10.47
CA LEU A 290 -0.63 3.49 9.75
C LEU A 290 0.50 4.36 10.27
N THR A 291 1.28 4.95 9.35
CA THR A 291 2.39 5.85 9.66
C THR A 291 2.62 6.87 8.53
N ASN A 292 3.15 8.04 8.84
CA ASN A 292 3.55 9.08 7.89
C ASN A 292 2.49 9.51 6.85
N THR A 293 1.20 9.32 7.11
CA THR A 293 0.16 9.62 6.11
C THR A 293 -1.16 10.02 6.74
N SER A 294 -2.15 10.31 5.90
CA SER A 294 -3.50 10.69 6.31
C SER A 294 -4.47 9.81 5.55
N ALA A 295 -5.38 9.16 6.25
CA ALA A 295 -6.20 8.09 5.68
C ALA A 295 -7.63 8.09 6.20
N ASN A 296 -8.55 7.67 5.33
CA ASN A 296 -9.89 7.24 5.68
C ASN A 296 -9.93 5.72 5.55
N VAL A 297 -10.20 5.03 6.64
CA VAL A 297 -10.34 3.56 6.70
C VAL A 297 -11.80 3.27 7.03
N ILE A 298 -12.52 2.61 6.12
CA ILE A 298 -13.95 2.30 6.29
C ILE A 298 -14.17 0.80 6.25
N LEU A 299 -14.82 0.29 7.30
CA LEU A 299 -15.23 -1.11 7.41
C LEU A 299 -16.76 -1.18 7.50
N LYS A 300 -17.36 -1.96 6.60
CA LYS A 300 -18.78 -2.26 6.62
C LYS A 300 -19.02 -3.75 6.53
N ASN A 301 -19.75 -4.33 7.48
CA ASN A 301 -20.13 -5.74 7.49
C ASN A 301 -18.98 -6.69 7.08
N THR A 302 -17.77 -6.44 7.59
CA THR A 302 -16.56 -7.18 7.20
C THR A 302 -16.09 -8.05 8.37
N SER A 303 -15.87 -9.35 8.13
CA SER A 303 -15.26 -10.23 9.14
C SER A 303 -13.75 -9.99 9.20
N LEU A 304 -13.24 -9.65 10.39
CA LEU A 304 -11.80 -9.56 10.64
C LEU A 304 -11.35 -10.75 11.48
N ASN A 305 -10.50 -11.61 10.92
CA ASN A 305 -10.06 -12.84 11.56
C ASN A 305 -8.56 -12.75 11.87
N PHE A 306 -8.23 -12.35 13.10
CA PHE A 306 -6.86 -12.28 13.61
C PHE A 306 -6.87 -12.51 15.13
N ASN A 307 -5.69 -12.74 15.73
CA ASN A 307 -5.60 -12.92 17.18
C ASN A 307 -5.74 -11.59 17.93
N SER A 308 -6.99 -11.12 18.09
CA SER A 308 -7.31 -9.81 18.69
C SER A 308 -6.90 -9.66 20.16
N ASN A 309 -6.43 -10.72 20.81
CA ASN A 309 -5.87 -10.65 22.17
C ASN A 309 -4.39 -10.23 22.18
N LYS A 310 -3.67 -10.44 21.07
CA LYS A 310 -2.22 -10.13 20.95
C LYS A 310 -1.91 -9.09 19.89
N VAL A 311 -2.83 -8.87 18.97
CA VAL A 311 -2.70 -7.99 17.80
C VAL A 311 -3.68 -6.84 17.96
N ASN A 312 -3.20 -5.62 17.77
CA ASN A 312 -4.06 -4.43 17.80
C ASN A 312 -5.00 -4.44 16.60
N LEU A 313 -6.25 -4.00 16.78
CA LEU A 313 -7.11 -3.67 15.65
C LEU A 313 -6.50 -2.54 14.81
N LEU A 314 -6.07 -1.48 15.48
CA LEU A 314 -5.52 -0.28 14.86
C LEU A 314 -4.29 0.20 15.62
N GLN A 315 -3.21 0.47 14.90
CA GLN A 315 -2.00 1.09 15.42
C GLN A 315 -1.61 2.26 14.52
N VAL A 316 -1.59 3.48 15.08
CA VAL A 316 -1.26 4.71 14.37
C VAL A 316 -0.11 5.40 15.09
N GLU A 317 1.06 5.44 14.47
CA GLU A 317 2.26 5.96 15.14
C GLU A 317 3.31 6.49 14.16
N GLY A 318 4.22 7.31 14.68
CA GLY A 318 5.45 7.64 13.97
C GLY A 318 6.37 6.44 13.81
N ASN A 319 7.08 6.41 12.70
CA ASN A 319 7.98 5.32 12.35
C ASN A 319 9.45 5.76 12.45
N ASN A 320 10.26 5.02 13.21
CA ASN A 320 11.70 5.31 13.34
C ASN A 320 12.57 4.32 12.56
N ALA A 321 11.95 3.31 11.92
CA ALA A 321 12.63 2.43 11.01
C ALA A 321 12.60 3.01 9.58
N ASN A 322 13.39 2.45 8.67
CA ASN A 322 13.27 2.55 7.20
C ASN A 322 13.25 3.95 6.54
N SER A 323 13.42 5.04 7.29
CA SER A 323 13.51 6.42 6.79
C SER A 323 12.24 6.93 6.09
N TRP A 324 11.06 6.40 6.41
CA TRP A 324 9.78 6.93 5.91
C TRP A 324 9.38 8.21 6.64
N GLY A 325 9.91 9.34 6.16
CA GLY A 325 9.72 10.66 6.76
C GLY A 325 10.70 10.98 7.89
N THR A 326 10.47 12.09 8.57
CA THR A 326 11.32 12.54 9.69
C THR A 326 10.83 11.94 11.01
N ALA A 327 11.69 11.16 11.68
CA ALA A 327 11.41 10.60 12.99
C ALA A 327 10.92 11.68 13.98
N GLY A 328 9.82 11.40 14.66
CA GLY A 328 9.17 12.36 15.57
C GLY A 328 8.24 13.38 14.89
N SER A 329 8.15 13.39 13.56
CA SER A 329 7.22 14.24 12.78
C SER A 329 6.45 13.48 11.69
N ASN A 330 6.62 12.16 11.63
CA ASN A 330 6.03 11.26 10.64
C ASN A 330 4.89 10.41 11.22
N GLY A 331 4.11 10.99 12.13
CA GLY A 331 2.87 10.38 12.61
C GLY A 331 1.83 10.27 11.50
N ALA A 332 0.73 9.58 11.78
CA ALA A 332 -0.40 9.47 10.85
C ALA A 332 -1.68 10.10 11.40
N SER A 333 -2.58 10.53 10.51
CA SER A 333 -3.91 11.06 10.85
C SER A 333 -5.02 10.26 10.18
N VAL A 334 -5.91 9.66 10.96
CA VAL A 334 -6.80 8.61 10.46
C VAL A 334 -8.25 8.86 10.85
N ASN A 335 -9.18 8.77 9.89
CA ASN A 335 -10.60 8.56 10.17
C ASN A 335 -10.90 7.07 10.03
N PHE A 336 -11.15 6.37 11.15
CA PHE A 336 -11.46 4.95 11.17
C PHE A 336 -12.96 4.75 11.41
N THR A 337 -13.70 4.38 10.36
CA THR A 337 -15.16 4.32 10.36
C THR A 337 -15.67 2.89 10.31
N MET A 338 -16.51 2.53 11.27
CA MET A 338 -17.24 1.28 11.38
C MET A 338 -18.71 1.53 11.06
N ILE A 339 -19.26 0.83 10.06
CA ILE A 339 -20.66 0.95 9.60
C ILE A 339 -21.29 -0.44 9.62
N ASN A 340 -22.29 -0.71 10.47
CA ASN A 340 -22.84 -2.06 10.65
C ASN A 340 -21.73 -3.12 10.77
N GLN A 341 -20.76 -2.82 11.63
CA GLN A 341 -19.48 -3.52 11.70
C GLN A 341 -19.26 -4.04 13.12
N LYS A 342 -18.82 -5.29 13.23
CA LYS A 342 -18.32 -5.87 14.48
C LYS A 342 -16.80 -5.92 14.42
N ALA A 343 -16.11 -5.20 15.28
CA ALA A 343 -14.65 -5.17 15.31
C ALA A 343 -14.15 -5.48 16.72
N THR A 344 -13.13 -6.33 16.84
CA THR A 344 -12.50 -6.67 18.13
C THR A 344 -11.00 -6.42 18.05
N GLY A 345 -10.43 -5.82 19.08
CA GLY A 345 -9.00 -5.57 19.22
C GLY A 345 -8.70 -4.18 19.78
N ASN A 346 -7.48 -3.98 20.27
CA ASN A 346 -7.10 -2.71 20.88
C ASN A 346 -6.81 -1.64 19.82
N ILE A 347 -7.00 -0.38 20.18
CA ILE A 347 -6.58 0.78 19.38
C ILE A 347 -5.44 1.48 20.12
N SER A 348 -4.29 1.64 19.46
CA SER A 348 -3.12 2.33 20.00
C SER A 348 -2.75 3.49 19.08
N VAL A 349 -2.58 4.68 19.65
CA VAL A 349 -2.16 5.87 18.90
C VAL A 349 -1.05 6.58 19.66
N ASP A 350 0.05 6.92 18.98
CA ASP A 350 1.13 7.66 19.63
C ASP A 350 0.84 9.16 19.74
N THR A 351 1.65 9.87 20.52
CA THR A 351 1.42 11.30 20.80
C THR A 351 1.64 12.22 19.62
N ILE A 352 2.18 11.77 18.48
CA ILE A 352 2.34 12.59 17.27
C ILE A 352 1.36 12.20 16.16
N SER A 353 0.48 11.24 16.43
CA SER A 353 -0.52 10.72 15.51
C SER A 353 -1.94 11.02 15.99
N SER A 354 -2.93 10.90 15.11
CA SER A 354 -4.34 11.11 15.46
C SER A 354 -5.25 10.06 14.83
N ALA A 355 -6.25 9.61 15.59
CA ALA A 355 -7.31 8.75 15.10
C ALA A 355 -8.69 9.28 15.54
N ASN A 356 -9.53 9.63 14.57
CA ASN A 356 -10.96 9.81 14.75
C ASN A 356 -11.66 8.47 14.47
N VAL A 357 -12.10 7.80 15.53
CA VAL A 357 -12.79 6.52 15.45
C VAL A 357 -14.29 6.75 15.47
N TYR A 358 -15.01 6.18 14.50
CA TYR A 358 -16.45 6.31 14.36
C TYR A 358 -17.10 4.93 14.43
N VAL A 359 -17.90 4.69 15.47
CA VAL A 359 -18.68 3.47 15.66
C VAL A 359 -20.14 3.81 15.37
N THR A 360 -20.61 3.43 14.16
CA THR A 360 -21.87 3.93 13.60
C THR A 360 -22.75 2.84 13.01
N SER A 361 -24.02 3.15 12.75
CA SER A 361 -24.97 2.28 12.02
C SER A 361 -25.05 0.88 12.63
N SER A 362 -25.37 0.80 13.92
CA SER A 362 -25.47 -0.45 14.69
C SER A 362 -24.14 -1.23 14.78
N SER A 363 -23.02 -0.52 14.76
CA SER A 363 -21.70 -1.15 14.93
C SER A 363 -21.43 -1.52 16.39
N THR A 364 -20.55 -2.51 16.56
CA THR A 364 -19.97 -2.87 17.86
C THR A 364 -18.45 -2.87 17.78
N TYR A 365 -17.82 -2.00 18.56
CA TYR A 365 -16.39 -2.04 18.79
C TYR A 365 -16.10 -2.72 20.13
N LYS A 366 -15.27 -3.76 20.17
CA LYS A 366 -14.83 -4.44 21.39
C LYS A 366 -13.32 -4.29 21.58
N GLY A 367 -12.89 -3.53 22.58
CA GLY A 367 -11.47 -3.30 22.84
C GLY A 367 -11.22 -2.17 23.83
N LYS A 368 -9.94 -1.87 24.07
CA LYS A 368 -9.49 -0.70 24.82
C LYS A 368 -8.69 0.25 23.92
N THR A 369 -8.63 1.52 24.32
CA THR A 369 -7.79 2.53 23.67
C THR A 369 -6.60 2.94 24.54
N SER A 370 -5.46 3.18 23.90
CA SER A 370 -4.24 3.65 24.58
C SER A 370 -3.59 4.77 23.79
N ILE A 371 -3.13 5.81 24.49
CA ILE A 371 -2.23 6.83 23.94
C ILE A 371 -0.82 6.51 24.41
N THR A 372 0.11 6.29 23.48
CA THR A 372 1.52 6.00 23.76
C THR A 372 2.39 7.22 23.51
N THR A 373 3.40 7.46 24.33
CA THR A 373 4.35 8.55 24.08
C THR A 373 5.24 8.18 22.88
N ASN A 374 5.33 9.07 21.89
CA ASN A 374 6.31 8.91 20.82
C ASN A 374 7.73 8.97 21.41
N SER A 375 8.61 8.08 20.96
CA SER A 375 9.93 7.90 21.56
C SER A 375 10.94 9.00 21.20
N VAL A 376 10.66 9.80 20.16
CA VAL A 376 11.57 10.83 19.64
C VAL A 376 11.06 12.23 19.98
N ASN A 377 9.76 12.47 19.86
CA ASN A 377 9.15 13.77 20.05
C ASN A 377 8.15 13.75 21.22
N THR A 378 8.33 14.66 22.17
CA THR A 378 7.44 14.84 23.31
C THR A 378 6.35 15.89 23.07
N ASN A 379 6.44 16.68 21.99
CA ASN A 379 5.39 17.59 21.57
C ASN A 379 4.20 16.79 21.06
N LYS A 380 3.08 16.87 21.78
CA LYS A 380 1.92 16.03 21.54
C LYS A 380 0.92 16.74 20.63
N THR A 381 0.28 16.00 19.75
CA THR A 381 -1.00 16.41 19.17
C THR A 381 -2.05 16.54 20.25
N ASP A 382 -2.95 17.51 20.10
CA ASP A 382 -4.00 17.80 21.08
C ASP A 382 -5.06 16.69 21.17
N ALA A 383 -5.25 15.94 20.08
CA ALA A 383 -6.28 14.90 19.99
C ALA A 383 -5.76 13.58 19.38
N PRO A 384 -4.92 12.81 20.10
CA PRO A 384 -4.44 11.52 19.59
C PRO A 384 -5.57 10.54 19.30
N ILE A 385 -6.61 10.52 20.15
CA ILE A 385 -7.79 9.67 19.93
C ILE A 385 -9.07 10.47 20.19
N THR A 386 -9.93 10.54 19.18
CA THR A 386 -11.32 10.97 19.30
C THR A 386 -12.21 9.77 19.04
N MET A 387 -13.03 9.38 20.01
CA MET A 387 -13.98 8.28 19.90
C MET A 387 -15.39 8.83 19.69
N ASN A 388 -16.08 8.39 18.64
CA ASN A 388 -17.42 8.81 18.26
C ASN A 388 -18.34 7.59 18.22
N VAL A 389 -19.33 7.51 19.10
CA VAL A 389 -20.28 6.39 19.16
C VAL A 389 -21.68 6.93 18.92
N ASP A 390 -22.30 6.51 17.82
CA ASP A 390 -23.65 6.94 17.47
C ASP A 390 -24.72 6.26 18.35
N LYS A 391 -25.92 6.82 18.33
CA LYS A 391 -27.05 6.37 19.16
C LYS A 391 -27.46 4.91 19.00
N THR A 392 -27.02 4.25 17.92
CA THR A 392 -27.38 2.86 17.60
C THR A 392 -26.26 1.88 17.93
N SER A 393 -25.09 2.38 18.31
CA SER A 393 -23.85 1.60 18.36
C SER A 393 -23.37 1.35 19.79
N THR A 394 -22.44 0.40 19.91
CA THR A 394 -21.91 -0.04 21.20
C THR A 394 -20.39 -0.08 21.20
N TRP A 395 -19.77 0.48 22.23
CA TRP A 395 -18.39 0.21 22.60
C TRP A 395 -18.36 -0.74 23.80
N VAL A 396 -17.87 -1.96 23.58
CA VAL A 396 -17.58 -2.97 24.59
C VAL A 396 -16.14 -2.80 25.07
N VAL A 397 -15.94 -2.17 26.22
CA VAL A 397 -14.65 -1.86 26.81
C VAL A 397 -14.06 -3.10 27.47
N THR A 398 -12.83 -3.46 27.09
CA THR A 398 -12.13 -4.66 27.61
C THR A 398 -11.00 -4.34 28.58
N GLY A 399 -10.89 -3.09 29.01
CA GLY A 399 -9.85 -2.61 29.91
C GLY A 399 -9.86 -1.10 30.06
N ASN A 400 -9.10 -0.59 31.04
CA ASN A 400 -8.92 0.84 31.20
C ASN A 400 -8.45 1.47 29.89
N SER A 401 -9.08 2.59 29.54
CA SER A 401 -8.88 3.25 28.25
C SER A 401 -8.55 4.73 28.45
N THR A 402 -7.70 5.26 27.58
CA THR A 402 -7.36 6.68 27.55
C THR A 402 -7.57 7.22 26.14
N LEU A 403 -8.16 8.41 26.03
CA LEU A 403 -8.43 9.10 24.77
C LEU A 403 -8.57 10.62 25.02
N ALA A 404 -8.43 11.42 23.97
CA ALA A 404 -8.56 12.87 24.09
C ALA A 404 -10.02 13.32 24.11
N ASN A 405 -10.82 12.91 23.13
CA ASN A 405 -12.21 13.35 23.01
C ASN A 405 -13.18 12.17 22.91
N LEU A 406 -14.30 12.23 23.63
CA LEU A 406 -15.34 11.21 23.60
C LEU A 406 -16.70 11.83 23.25
N ASN A 407 -17.28 11.42 22.14
CA ASN A 407 -18.60 11.80 21.69
C ASN A 407 -19.54 10.59 21.76
N VAL A 408 -20.59 10.67 22.58
CA VAL A 408 -21.53 9.57 22.83
C VAL A 408 -22.94 10.10 22.67
N GLU A 409 -23.58 9.80 21.54
CA GLU A 409 -24.97 10.21 21.31
C GLU A 409 -25.93 9.53 22.28
N ASP A 410 -27.06 10.18 22.55
CA ASP A 410 -28.12 9.60 23.36
C ASP A 410 -28.63 8.29 22.74
N GLY A 411 -28.61 7.21 23.52
CA GLY A 411 -28.90 5.84 23.07
C GLY A 411 -27.66 4.96 22.81
N ALA A 412 -26.48 5.55 22.63
CA ALA A 412 -25.23 4.81 22.48
C ALA A 412 -24.87 4.05 23.77
N LYS A 413 -24.23 2.88 23.63
CA LYS A 413 -23.87 2.03 24.78
C LYS A 413 -22.37 1.95 24.98
N ILE A 414 -21.91 2.27 26.19
CA ILE A 414 -20.52 2.08 26.62
C ILE A 414 -20.52 1.13 27.82
N VAL A 415 -20.18 -0.13 27.57
CA VAL A 415 -20.31 -1.23 28.55
C VAL A 415 -19.07 -2.10 28.55
N ASP A 416 -18.86 -2.93 29.57
CA ASP A 416 -17.85 -4.00 29.52
C ASP A 416 -18.41 -5.30 28.94
N THR A 417 -17.61 -6.38 28.97
CA THR A 417 -18.01 -7.69 28.45
C THR A 417 -19.15 -8.36 29.21
N ASP A 418 -19.40 -7.95 30.46
CA ASP A 418 -20.53 -8.42 31.27
C ASP A 418 -21.77 -7.55 31.06
N GLY A 419 -21.68 -6.50 30.24
CA GLY A 419 -22.75 -5.53 30.01
C GLY A 419 -22.86 -4.45 31.08
N LYS A 420 -21.90 -4.34 32.01
CA LYS A 420 -21.90 -3.29 33.04
C LYS A 420 -21.49 -1.96 32.43
N THR A 421 -22.16 -0.88 32.83
CA THR A 421 -21.81 0.48 32.38
C THR A 421 -20.40 0.84 32.86
N VAL A 422 -19.60 1.42 31.97
CA VAL A 422 -18.22 1.82 32.25
C VAL A 422 -18.17 3.23 32.83
N THR A 423 -17.32 3.45 33.83
CA THR A 423 -17.13 4.79 34.40
C THR A 423 -16.34 5.68 33.43
N ILE A 424 -16.82 6.89 33.18
CA ILE A 424 -16.17 7.87 32.31
C ILE A 424 -15.71 9.05 33.16
N LYS A 425 -14.40 9.31 33.16
CA LYS A 425 -13.78 10.47 33.78
C LYS A 425 -13.32 11.45 32.72
N VAL A 426 -13.68 12.72 32.88
CA VAL A 426 -13.26 13.82 32.01
C VAL A 426 -12.39 14.74 32.85
N ASN A 427 -11.12 14.89 32.49
CA ASN A 427 -10.15 15.69 33.24
C ASN A 427 -10.12 15.35 34.74
N GLY A 428 -10.18 14.05 35.05
CA GLY A 428 -10.17 13.53 36.43
C GLY A 428 -11.54 13.53 37.13
N VAL A 429 -12.54 14.23 36.60
CA VAL A 429 -13.88 14.32 37.19
C VAL A 429 -14.80 13.25 36.60
N THR A 430 -15.50 12.48 37.43
CA THR A 430 -16.48 11.50 36.96
C THR A 430 -17.64 12.20 36.26
N LYS A 431 -17.80 11.94 34.96
CA LYS A 431 -18.92 12.45 34.15
C LYS A 431 -20.05 11.44 34.04
N VAL A 432 -19.72 10.15 33.94
CA VAL A 432 -20.67 9.03 33.96
C VAL A 432 -20.18 8.03 35.01
N GLN A 433 -21.01 7.74 36.00
CA GLN A 433 -20.72 6.71 37.00
C GLN A 433 -21.19 5.35 36.47
N GLY A 434 -20.26 4.40 36.38
CA GLY A 434 -20.53 3.02 35.98
C GLY A 434 -20.38 2.02 37.13
N THR A 435 -20.67 0.76 36.85
CA THR A 435 -20.49 -0.39 37.75
C THR A 435 -19.42 -1.38 37.26
N SER A 436 -18.89 -1.17 36.06
CA SER A 436 -17.71 -1.90 35.57
C SER A 436 -16.47 -1.56 36.42
N SER A 437 -15.51 -2.49 36.47
CA SER A 437 -14.19 -2.25 37.04
C SER A 437 -13.30 -1.37 36.15
N TYR A 438 -13.69 -1.16 34.89
CA TYR A 438 -12.93 -0.35 33.94
C TYR A 438 -13.31 1.12 34.00
N VAL A 439 -12.33 1.97 33.66
CA VAL A 439 -12.48 3.42 33.56
C VAL A 439 -11.99 3.90 32.20
N ILE A 440 -12.79 4.78 31.58
CA ILE A 440 -12.35 5.58 30.43
C ILE A 440 -11.90 6.95 30.95
N ASN A 441 -10.65 7.31 30.68
CA ASN A 441 -10.08 8.62 30.98
C ASN A 441 -10.06 9.47 29.70
N VAL A 442 -10.84 10.55 29.73
CA VAL A 442 -10.96 11.56 28.67
C VAL A 442 -10.14 12.77 29.09
N THR A 443 -9.09 13.11 28.35
CA THR A 443 -8.17 14.21 28.68
C THR A 443 -8.53 15.55 28.03
N GLY A 444 -9.50 15.54 27.12
CA GLY A 444 -10.02 16.71 26.43
C GLY A 444 -11.51 16.85 26.71
N THR A 445 -12.33 16.66 25.68
CA THR A 445 -13.76 16.97 25.72
C THR A 445 -14.65 15.74 25.76
N TYR A 446 -15.81 15.89 26.40
CA TYR A 446 -16.92 14.95 26.31
C TYR A 446 -18.14 15.66 25.72
N SER A 447 -18.75 15.07 24.69
CA SER A 447 -19.96 15.63 24.05
C SER A 447 -20.98 14.53 23.72
N THR A 448 -22.20 14.94 23.41
CA THR A 448 -23.30 14.06 23.00
C THR A 448 -23.65 14.17 21.52
N THR A 449 -22.74 14.73 20.72
CA THR A 449 -22.94 14.92 19.27
C THR A 449 -21.84 14.20 18.49
N VAL A 450 -22.24 13.31 17.59
CA VAL A 450 -21.34 12.72 16.59
C VAL A 450 -21.50 13.49 15.28
N LYS A 451 -20.38 13.95 14.71
CA LYS A 451 -20.36 14.65 13.41
C LYS A 451 -19.66 13.78 12.39
N LEU A 452 -20.43 13.31 11.40
CA LEU A 452 -19.89 12.66 10.21
C LEU A 452 -19.59 13.70 9.13
N THR A 453 -18.65 13.37 8.27
CA THR A 453 -18.25 14.17 7.10
C THR A 453 -18.24 13.28 5.87
N SER A 454 -17.92 13.83 4.70
CA SER A 454 -17.71 13.05 3.47
C SER A 454 -16.62 11.98 3.60
N ASN A 455 -15.68 12.14 4.54
CA ASN A 455 -14.62 11.17 4.82
C ASN A 455 -15.15 9.84 5.40
N ASN A 456 -16.38 9.83 5.91
CA ASN A 456 -17.02 8.64 6.47
C ASN A 456 -17.86 7.88 5.44
N ASN A 457 -18.03 8.44 4.24
CA ASN A 457 -18.85 7.83 3.19
C ASN A 457 -18.05 6.80 2.39
N LEU A 458 -18.74 5.73 1.99
CA LEU A 458 -18.16 4.75 1.07
C LEU A 458 -17.79 5.43 -0.26
N LYS A 459 -16.65 5.04 -0.82
CA LYS A 459 -16.27 5.44 -2.17
C LYS A 459 -16.96 4.58 -3.21
N THR A 460 -17.31 5.22 -4.32
CA THR A 460 -17.78 4.56 -5.54
C THR A 460 -16.58 4.01 -6.32
N ALA A 461 -16.76 2.82 -6.87
CA ALA A 461 -15.76 2.17 -7.72
C ALA A 461 -15.77 2.72 -9.15
N THR A 462 -14.72 2.39 -9.90
CA THR A 462 -14.53 2.72 -11.30
C THR A 462 -15.59 2.03 -12.16
N SER A 463 -16.08 2.73 -13.18
CA SER A 463 -17.04 2.14 -14.13
C SER A 463 -16.40 0.97 -14.89
N ARG A 464 -17.20 -0.07 -15.12
CA ARG A 464 -16.82 -1.27 -15.87
C ARG A 464 -17.63 -1.44 -17.16
N GLU A 465 -18.39 -0.41 -17.56
CA GLU A 465 -19.31 -0.47 -18.71
C GLU A 465 -18.61 -0.85 -20.02
N ASP A 466 -17.49 -0.21 -20.36
CA ASP A 466 -16.73 -0.52 -21.58
C ASP A 466 -16.21 -1.97 -21.59
N PHE A 467 -15.79 -2.46 -20.43
CA PHE A 467 -15.33 -3.84 -20.25
C PHE A 467 -16.50 -4.81 -20.46
N ASP A 468 -17.62 -4.54 -19.80
CA ASP A 468 -18.82 -5.36 -19.84
C ASP A 468 -19.45 -5.39 -21.22
N GLN A 469 -19.47 -4.25 -21.92
CA GLN A 469 -19.89 -4.17 -23.32
C GLN A 469 -18.99 -5.00 -24.22
N TYR A 470 -17.67 -4.91 -24.07
CA TYR A 470 -16.73 -5.64 -24.94
C TYR A 470 -16.82 -7.15 -24.76
N PHE A 471 -16.88 -7.64 -23.52
CA PHE A 471 -16.95 -9.07 -23.22
C PHE A 471 -18.36 -9.64 -23.13
N ASN A 472 -19.38 -8.80 -23.29
CA ASN A 472 -20.78 -9.15 -23.07
C ASN A 472 -20.99 -9.77 -21.67
N THR A 473 -20.54 -9.05 -20.65
CA THR A 473 -20.63 -9.46 -19.23
C THR A 473 -21.43 -8.45 -18.41
N THR A 474 -21.66 -8.77 -17.14
CA THR A 474 -22.22 -7.83 -16.16
C THR A 474 -21.41 -7.99 -14.88
N THR A 475 -20.52 -7.04 -14.62
CA THR A 475 -19.54 -7.12 -13.53
C THR A 475 -19.62 -5.91 -12.58
N THR A 476 -20.80 -5.31 -12.43
CA THR A 476 -21.06 -4.19 -11.52
C THR A 476 -20.47 -4.41 -10.14
N TYR A 477 -19.58 -3.51 -9.72
CA TYR A 477 -18.92 -3.57 -8.42
C TYR A 477 -19.96 -3.52 -7.30
N GLY A 478 -19.83 -4.39 -6.30
CA GLY A 478 -20.80 -4.48 -5.21
C GLY A 478 -21.75 -5.67 -5.33
N THR A 479 -22.03 -6.12 -6.56
CA THR A 479 -23.11 -7.08 -6.85
C THR A 479 -22.60 -8.42 -7.37
N ASN A 480 -21.28 -8.61 -7.51
CA ASN A 480 -20.73 -9.84 -8.05
C ASN A 480 -20.88 -11.02 -7.06
N SER A 481 -21.41 -12.14 -7.55
CA SER A 481 -21.57 -13.40 -6.81
C SER A 481 -21.31 -14.64 -7.69
N GLY A 482 -20.70 -14.45 -8.85
CA GLY A 482 -20.52 -15.49 -9.87
C GLY A 482 -19.34 -16.42 -9.58
N SER A 483 -19.20 -17.49 -10.36
CA SER A 483 -18.05 -18.40 -10.24
C SER A 483 -16.73 -17.64 -10.42
N GLN A 484 -15.80 -17.83 -9.48
CA GLN A 484 -14.45 -17.28 -9.61
C GLN A 484 -13.69 -17.92 -10.78
N GLY A 485 -12.62 -17.26 -11.23
CA GLY A 485 -11.79 -17.70 -12.35
C GLY A 485 -11.43 -19.19 -12.31
N SER A 486 -11.49 -19.84 -13.47
CA SER A 486 -11.06 -21.23 -13.64
C SER A 486 -9.58 -21.29 -13.97
N SER A 487 -8.85 -22.24 -13.39
CA SER A 487 -7.46 -22.49 -13.77
C SER A 487 -7.41 -23.07 -15.18
N ILE A 488 -6.98 -22.27 -16.16
CA ILE A 488 -6.61 -22.76 -17.49
C ILE A 488 -5.28 -23.49 -17.35
N SER A 489 -5.22 -24.72 -17.89
CA SER A 489 -4.04 -25.59 -17.77
C SER A 489 -2.78 -24.88 -18.28
N THR A 490 -1.78 -24.75 -17.40
CA THR A 490 -0.41 -24.39 -17.77
C THR A 490 0.46 -25.63 -18.01
N SER A 491 -0.12 -26.83 -18.03
CA SER A 491 0.60 -28.11 -18.19
C SER A 491 1.23 -28.23 -19.57
N GLY A 492 2.42 -28.86 -19.65
CA GLY A 492 3.20 -28.97 -20.89
C GLY A 492 4.18 -27.82 -21.15
N ILE A 493 4.46 -26.98 -20.14
CA ILE A 493 5.57 -26.02 -20.19
C ILE A 493 6.84 -26.76 -19.75
N SER A 494 7.68 -27.16 -20.70
CA SER A 494 9.09 -27.40 -20.42
C SER A 494 9.72 -26.03 -20.11
N ILE A 495 9.81 -25.72 -18.82
CA ILE A 495 10.53 -24.54 -18.32
C ILE A 495 12.03 -24.91 -18.40
N PRO A 496 12.84 -24.30 -19.28
CA PRO A 496 14.27 -24.44 -19.18
C PRO A 496 14.68 -23.76 -17.87
N THR A 497 15.12 -24.53 -16.90
CA THR A 497 15.79 -23.98 -15.73
C THR A 497 17.09 -23.36 -16.20
N ASP A 498 17.22 -22.04 -16.12
CA ASP A 498 18.51 -21.39 -16.28
C ASP A 498 19.34 -21.70 -15.03
N THR A 499 20.10 -22.79 -15.06
CA THR A 499 20.90 -23.30 -13.93
C THR A 499 22.13 -22.44 -13.64
N ASN A 500 22.28 -21.27 -14.25
CA ASN A 500 23.52 -20.48 -14.26
C ASN A 500 23.48 -19.13 -13.53
N LYS A 501 22.60 -18.92 -12.55
CA LYS A 501 22.78 -17.86 -11.54
C LYS A 501 22.29 -18.29 -10.17
N ASN A 502 23.23 -18.60 -9.27
CA ASN A 502 22.98 -18.59 -7.83
C ASN A 502 22.64 -17.15 -7.43
N TYR A 503 21.35 -16.81 -7.36
CA TYR A 503 20.91 -15.63 -6.62
C TYR A 503 21.09 -15.93 -5.13
N SER A 504 22.21 -15.50 -4.58
CA SER A 504 22.40 -15.46 -3.13
C SER A 504 21.47 -14.39 -2.57
N SER A 505 20.40 -14.80 -1.89
CA SER A 505 19.64 -13.91 -1.02
C SER A 505 20.56 -13.48 0.13
N SER A 506 21.11 -12.27 0.07
CA SER A 506 21.86 -11.70 1.19
C SER A 506 20.90 -11.31 2.31
N ASN A 507 20.48 -12.30 3.09
CA ASN A 507 20.00 -12.09 4.46
C ASN A 507 21.24 -11.93 5.35
N THR A 508 21.65 -10.69 5.61
CA THR A 508 22.57 -10.40 6.72
C THR A 508 21.82 -9.65 7.80
N SER A 509 21.22 -10.43 8.71
CA SER A 509 21.04 -10.03 10.11
C SER A 509 22.41 -10.12 10.80
N SER A 510 23.07 -8.99 11.08
CA SER A 510 24.27 -8.99 11.90
C SER A 510 23.95 -8.46 13.30
N SER A 511 23.68 -9.38 14.22
CA SER A 511 23.81 -9.16 15.66
C SER A 511 24.95 -10.03 16.19
N THR A 512 26.14 -9.47 16.35
CA THR A 512 27.15 -10.00 17.26
C THR A 512 27.96 -8.85 17.88
N ASN A 513 27.83 -8.73 19.20
CA ASN A 513 28.74 -7.96 20.05
C ASN A 513 30.10 -8.68 20.11
N THR A 514 31.21 -7.98 19.90
CA THR A 514 32.39 -7.85 20.81
C THR A 514 33.55 -7.12 20.12
N PRO A 515 34.49 -6.51 20.88
CA PRO A 515 34.93 -5.13 20.64
C PRO A 515 36.40 -5.03 20.25
N TYR A 516 36.77 -4.20 19.27
CA TYR A 516 38.10 -3.57 19.23
C TYR A 516 38.11 -2.27 18.42
N MET A 517 38.54 -1.21 19.11
CA MET A 517 39.43 -0.13 18.66
C MET A 517 39.05 0.72 17.44
N ILE A 518 38.47 1.88 17.77
CA ILE A 518 38.97 3.23 17.43
C ILE A 518 40.24 3.22 16.56
N ILE A 519 40.11 3.24 15.23
CA ILE A 519 41.04 3.90 14.30
C ILE A 519 40.23 4.36 13.08
N GLY A 520 39.83 5.63 13.07
CA GLY A 520 39.05 6.18 11.96
C GLY A 520 38.63 7.64 12.12
N ALA A 521 39.43 8.46 12.82
CA ALA A 521 39.22 9.91 12.93
C ALA A 521 40.52 10.69 12.66
N LEU A 522 41.40 10.17 11.79
CA LEU A 522 42.71 10.78 11.51
C LEU A 522 43.07 10.81 10.02
N LEU A 523 42.07 10.96 9.15
CA LEU A 523 42.28 11.16 7.71
C LEU A 523 41.57 12.39 7.12
N LEU A 524 41.09 13.31 7.98
CA LEU A 524 40.61 14.63 7.55
C LEU A 524 41.34 15.81 8.24
N SER A 525 42.44 15.54 8.96
CA SER A 525 43.31 16.58 9.56
C SER A 525 44.71 16.64 8.93
N LEU A 526 45.02 15.80 7.93
CA LEU A 526 46.32 15.79 7.25
C LEU A 526 46.33 16.51 5.89
N MET A 527 45.23 17.16 5.51
CA MET A 527 45.13 17.96 4.27
C MET A 527 45.03 19.48 4.51
N VAL A 528 45.23 19.91 5.77
CA VAL A 528 45.33 21.33 6.17
C VAL A 528 46.76 21.71 6.63
N TYR A 529 47.66 20.74 6.81
CA TYR A 529 49.05 21.00 7.23
C TYR A 529 50.07 21.11 6.08
N ILE A 530 49.69 20.84 4.82
CA ILE A 530 50.61 20.88 3.66
C ILE A 530 50.54 22.18 2.83
N ILE A 531 49.61 23.10 3.14
CA ILE A 531 49.54 24.42 2.46
C ILE A 531 50.22 25.55 3.29
N ASN A 532 50.72 25.27 4.50
CA ASN A 532 51.38 26.29 5.35
C ASN A 532 52.91 26.18 5.50
N ILE A 533 53.60 25.35 4.70
CA ILE A 533 55.09 25.30 4.67
C ILE A 533 55.63 25.61 3.26
N PHE A 534 55.09 26.63 2.58
CA PHE A 534 55.73 27.20 1.39
C PHE A 534 55.69 28.73 1.27
N VAL A 535 55.36 29.45 2.35
CA VAL A 535 55.66 30.90 2.45
C VAL A 535 56.19 31.22 3.85
N PHE A 536 57.40 30.79 4.15
CA PHE A 536 58.38 31.52 4.96
C PHE A 536 59.73 30.79 4.90
N ARG A 537 60.44 30.94 3.78
CA ARG A 537 61.87 31.32 3.72
C ARG A 537 62.43 31.14 2.29
N LYS A 538 62.69 32.31 1.68
CA LYS A 538 63.48 32.62 0.48
C LYS A 538 62.95 32.15 -0.86
#